data_AF-A0A952V7P4-F1
#
_entry.id   AF-A0A952V7P4-F1
#
_cell.length_a   1.000
_cell.length_b   1.000
_cell.length_c   1.000
_cell.angle_alpha   90.00
_cell.angle_beta   90.00
_cell.angle_gamma   90.00
#
_symmetry.space_group_name_H-M   'P 1'
#
loop_
_entity.id
_entity.type
_entity.pdbx_description
1 polymer ?
#
loop_
_entity_poly.entity_id
_entity_poly.type
_entity_poly.pdbx_seq_one_letter_code
_entity_poly.pdbx_strand_id
1 'polypeptide(L)'
;MSKQELSDLDNFRKQVFEYVHYLESLNKPFEEIRADEGKQGGCLGVIVKEFAGSMLRIGRRKYRQSYDLVQHERRAIRLLQDDEIKSRLCSVLASSDVLPLDVAVKITPPLYELANEDPNRVPKEPIFFAVIARKIAKDGAENYCNG
;
A
#
# COMPACT_ATOMS: atom_id res chain seq x y z
N MET A 1 10.54 24.42 1.84
CA MET A 1 9.46 24.24 0.85
C MET A 1 8.91 25.58 0.40
N SER A 2 8.70 25.76 -0.89
CA SER A 2 7.98 26.89 -1.49
C SER A 2 6.46 26.76 -1.25
N LYS A 3 5.71 27.85 -1.48
CA LYS A 3 4.24 27.85 -1.38
C LYS A 3 3.59 26.84 -2.34
N GLN A 4 4.17 26.63 -3.53
CA GLN A 4 3.68 25.67 -4.50
C GLN A 4 3.88 24.23 -4.00
N GLU A 5 5.07 23.91 -3.47
CA GLU A 5 5.38 22.58 -2.93
C GLU A 5 4.48 22.20 -1.75
N LEU A 6 4.11 23.17 -0.91
CA LEU A 6 3.15 22.98 0.19
C LEU A 6 1.76 22.62 -0.36
N SER A 7 1.28 23.36 -1.36
CA SER A 7 0.00 23.06 -2.02
C SER A 7 0.00 21.69 -2.71
N ASP A 8 1.12 21.31 -3.33
CA ASP A 8 1.26 20.01 -4.00
C ASP A 8 1.29 18.87 -2.99
N LEU A 9 1.96 19.06 -1.84
CA LEU A 9 1.94 18.12 -0.73
C LEU A 9 0.52 17.96 -0.16
N ASP A 10 -0.22 19.05 0.04
CA ASP A 10 -1.58 18.97 0.59
C ASP A 10 -2.55 18.23 -0.35
N ASN A 11 -2.43 18.46 -1.65
CA ASN A 11 -3.20 17.70 -2.64
C ASN A 11 -2.80 16.21 -2.65
N PHE A 12 -1.51 15.92 -2.56
CA PHE A 12 -1.02 14.55 -2.47
C PHE A 12 -1.52 13.84 -1.21
N ARG A 13 -1.49 14.51 -0.05
CA ARG A 13 -2.03 13.98 1.21
C ARG A 13 -3.50 13.60 1.11
N LYS A 14 -4.33 14.43 0.47
CA LYS A 14 -5.74 14.09 0.23
C LYS A 14 -5.88 12.78 -0.56
N GLN A 15 -5.11 12.62 -1.62
CA GLN A 15 -5.10 11.39 -2.42
C GLN A 15 -4.63 10.18 -1.60
N VAL A 16 -3.59 10.33 -0.77
CA VAL A 16 -3.15 9.26 0.15
C VAL A 16 -4.29 8.83 1.08
N PHE A 17 -5.01 9.78 1.67
CA PHE A 17 -6.13 9.48 2.58
C PHE A 17 -7.28 8.78 1.87
N GLU A 18 -7.63 9.20 0.64
CA GLU A 18 -8.60 8.50 -0.20
C GLU A 18 -8.18 7.04 -0.43
N TYR A 19 -6.91 6.79 -0.72
CA TYR A 19 -6.40 5.43 -0.89
C TYR A 19 -6.37 4.63 0.42
N VAL A 20 -6.06 5.25 1.57
CA VAL A 20 -6.14 4.58 2.88
C VAL A 20 -7.57 4.11 3.11
N HIS A 21 -8.56 4.99 2.92
CA HIS A 21 -9.98 4.61 3.07
C HIS A 21 -10.39 3.52 2.08
N TYR A 22 -9.97 3.62 0.81
CA TYR A 22 -10.21 2.58 -0.18
C TYR A 22 -9.65 1.22 0.28
N LEU A 23 -8.39 1.16 0.73
CA LEU A 23 -7.73 -0.07 1.16
C LEU A 23 -8.39 -0.68 2.40
N GLU A 24 -8.84 0.14 3.35
CA GLU A 24 -9.59 -0.31 4.52
C GLU A 24 -10.98 -0.83 4.14
N SER A 25 -11.63 -0.24 3.13
CA SER A 25 -12.95 -0.69 2.63
C SER A 25 -12.92 -2.05 1.91
N LEU A 26 -11.74 -2.53 1.51
CA LEU A 26 -11.64 -3.79 0.75
C LEU A 26 -12.02 -5.02 1.57
N ASN A 27 -12.22 -4.90 2.89
CA ASN A 27 -12.84 -5.86 3.83
C ASN A 27 -12.39 -7.34 3.75
N LYS A 28 -11.34 -7.63 2.99
CA LYS A 28 -10.71 -8.94 2.87
C LYS A 28 -9.24 -8.82 3.24
N PRO A 29 -8.71 -9.73 4.08
CA PRO A 29 -7.28 -9.89 4.19
C PRO A 29 -6.73 -10.15 2.78
N PHE A 30 -5.63 -9.51 2.41
CA PHE A 30 -4.94 -9.79 1.14
C PHE A 30 -4.64 -11.27 0.93
N GLU A 31 -4.53 -12.02 2.02
CA GLU A 31 -4.34 -13.47 2.03
C GLU A 31 -5.52 -14.24 1.41
N GLU A 32 -6.73 -13.69 1.38
CA GLU A 32 -7.86 -14.28 0.64
C GLU A 32 -7.80 -14.05 -0.87
N ILE A 33 -7.00 -13.10 -1.35
CA ILE A 33 -6.69 -12.96 -2.78
C ILE A 33 -5.69 -14.07 -3.21
N ARG A 34 -4.88 -14.58 -2.28
CA ARG A 34 -3.99 -15.74 -2.48
C ARG A 34 -4.71 -17.09 -2.39
N ALA A 35 -5.86 -17.18 -1.71
CA ALA A 35 -6.53 -18.46 -1.46
C ALA A 35 -7.12 -19.12 -2.72
N ASP A 36 -7.36 -18.36 -3.80
CA ASP A 36 -7.73 -18.91 -5.11
C ASP A 36 -6.54 -19.51 -5.89
N GLU A 37 -5.29 -19.27 -5.44
CA GLU A 37 -4.07 -19.74 -6.12
C GLU A 37 -3.47 -21.01 -5.48
N GLY A 38 -4.07 -21.57 -4.42
CA GLY A 38 -3.42 -22.61 -3.59
C GLY A 38 -4.02 -24.02 -3.59
N LYS A 39 -5.24 -24.25 -4.13
CA LYS A 39 -5.89 -25.59 -4.14
C LYS A 39 -6.32 -26.05 -5.54
N GLN A 40 -5.44 -25.91 -6.52
CA GLN A 40 -5.52 -26.69 -7.77
C GLN A 40 -4.30 -27.59 -7.93
N GLY A 41 -4.08 -28.44 -6.93
CA GLY A 41 -3.35 -29.68 -7.08
C GLY A 41 -4.33 -30.84 -6.97
N GLY A 42 -4.92 -31.27 -8.09
CA GLY A 42 -5.67 -32.54 -8.17
C GLY A 42 -7.08 -32.45 -8.74
N CYS A 43 -7.24 -32.91 -9.98
CA CYS A 43 -8.42 -33.58 -10.52
C CYS A 43 -9.83 -32.94 -10.42
N LEU A 44 -9.97 -31.63 -10.64
CA LEU A 44 -11.24 -31.04 -11.09
C LEU A 44 -11.02 -29.99 -12.19
N GLY A 45 -10.35 -30.41 -13.25
CA GLY A 45 -10.55 -29.81 -14.56
C GLY A 45 -11.93 -30.22 -15.08
N VAL A 46 -12.62 -29.31 -15.79
CA VAL A 46 -14.03 -29.42 -16.22
C VAL A 46 -14.97 -29.07 -15.05
N ILE A 47 -15.30 -27.80 -14.79
CA ILE A 47 -16.43 -27.07 -15.42
C ILE A 47 -16.19 -25.56 -15.17
N VAL A 48 -15.46 -24.86 -16.04
CA VAL A 48 -15.68 -23.41 -16.31
C VAL A 48 -15.10 -23.07 -17.69
N LYS A 49 -15.60 -23.72 -18.76
CA LYS A 49 -15.22 -23.34 -20.14
C LYS A 49 -16.30 -22.60 -20.92
N GLU A 50 -17.49 -22.38 -20.35
CA GLU A 50 -18.62 -21.80 -21.10
C GLU A 50 -19.19 -20.48 -20.54
N PHE A 51 -18.49 -19.80 -19.63
CA PHE A 51 -18.79 -18.40 -19.27
C PHE A 51 -17.68 -17.42 -19.69
N ALA A 52 -16.89 -17.79 -20.72
CA ALA A 52 -15.67 -17.11 -21.11
C ALA A 52 -15.84 -15.89 -22.04
N GLY A 53 -17.05 -15.56 -22.51
CA GLY A 53 -17.25 -14.49 -23.49
C GLY A 53 -17.38 -13.07 -22.91
N SER A 54 -18.08 -12.92 -21.78
CA SER A 54 -18.52 -11.60 -21.28
C SER A 54 -17.90 -11.18 -19.95
N MET A 55 -17.36 -12.11 -19.14
CA MET A 55 -16.71 -11.79 -17.85
C MET A 55 -15.21 -11.47 -17.95
N LEU A 56 -14.55 -11.72 -19.09
CA LEU A 56 -13.10 -11.52 -19.24
C LEU A 56 -12.66 -10.06 -19.10
N ARG A 57 -13.53 -9.07 -19.33
CA ARG A 57 -13.20 -7.65 -19.16
C ARG A 57 -13.32 -7.18 -17.71
N ILE A 58 -14.30 -7.70 -16.96
CA ILE A 58 -14.53 -7.33 -15.55
C ILE A 58 -13.51 -8.03 -14.65
N GLY A 59 -13.22 -9.31 -14.92
CA GLY A 59 -12.19 -10.06 -14.20
C GLY A 59 -10.77 -9.51 -14.41
N ARG A 60 -10.40 -9.11 -15.64
CA ARG A 60 -9.08 -8.51 -15.94
C ARG A 60 -8.84 -7.20 -15.20
N ARG A 61 -9.86 -6.37 -15.01
CA ARG A 61 -9.72 -5.08 -14.31
C ARG A 61 -9.47 -5.27 -12.82
N LYS A 62 -10.22 -6.18 -12.18
CA LYS A 62 -9.99 -6.58 -10.79
C LYS A 62 -8.64 -7.28 -10.60
N TYR A 63 -8.22 -8.13 -11.55
CA TYR A 63 -6.93 -8.81 -11.51
C TYR A 63 -5.72 -7.88 -11.67
N ARG A 64 -5.80 -6.89 -12.57
CA ARG A 64 -4.75 -5.85 -12.67
C ARG A 64 -4.63 -5.04 -11.40
N GLN A 65 -5.76 -4.62 -10.83
CA GLN A 65 -5.78 -3.87 -9.57
C GLN A 65 -5.19 -4.68 -8.40
N SER A 66 -5.47 -5.98 -8.32
CA SER A 66 -4.85 -6.83 -7.29
C SER A 66 -3.36 -7.06 -7.53
N TYR A 67 -2.92 -7.21 -8.79
CA TYR A 67 -1.52 -7.40 -9.14
C TYR A 67 -0.66 -6.15 -8.84
N ASP A 68 -1.15 -4.97 -9.24
CA ASP A 68 -0.47 -3.69 -8.98
C ASP A 68 -0.33 -3.45 -7.48
N LEU A 69 -1.37 -3.77 -6.70
CA LEU A 69 -1.36 -3.63 -5.25
C LEU A 69 -0.35 -4.57 -4.56
N VAL A 70 -0.23 -5.82 -5.02
CA VAL A 70 0.81 -6.76 -4.55
C VAL A 70 2.22 -6.24 -4.88
N GLN A 71 2.40 -5.60 -6.04
CA GLN A 71 3.70 -4.98 -6.37
C GLN A 71 4.02 -3.81 -5.44
N HIS A 72 3.06 -2.94 -5.14
CA HIS A 72 3.24 -1.86 -4.17
C HIS A 72 3.57 -2.41 -2.79
N GLU A 73 2.92 -3.48 -2.32
CA GLU A 73 3.24 -4.13 -1.05
C GLU A 73 4.68 -4.66 -1.01
N ARG A 74 5.11 -5.38 -2.05
CA ARG A 74 6.50 -5.90 -2.11
C ARG A 74 7.55 -4.80 -2.15
N ARG A 75 7.24 -3.67 -2.79
CA ARG A 75 8.12 -2.49 -2.77
C ARG A 75 8.11 -1.82 -1.40
N ALA A 76 6.94 -1.70 -0.77
CA ALA A 76 6.78 -1.09 0.55
C ALA A 76 7.53 -1.88 1.62
N ILE A 77 7.44 -3.21 1.61
CA ILE A 77 8.21 -4.08 2.51
C ILE A 77 9.70 -3.81 2.38
N ARG A 78 10.22 -3.77 1.15
CA ARG A 78 11.66 -3.51 0.90
C ARG A 78 12.08 -2.14 1.38
N LEU A 79 11.24 -1.12 1.16
CA LEU A 79 11.51 0.24 1.62
C LEU A 79 11.51 0.32 3.15
N LEU A 80 10.59 -0.38 3.82
CA LEU A 80 10.48 -0.38 5.28
C LEU A 80 11.62 -1.15 5.98
N GLN A 81 12.36 -1.97 5.25
CA GLN A 81 13.57 -2.67 5.71
C GLN A 81 14.84 -1.83 5.55
N ASP A 82 14.77 -0.67 4.89
CA ASP A 82 15.90 0.25 4.77
C ASP A 82 16.06 1.03 6.09
N ASP A 83 17.22 0.90 6.73
CA ASP A 83 17.49 1.48 8.05
C ASP A 83 17.40 3.02 8.08
N GLU A 84 17.79 3.67 6.99
CA GLU A 84 17.72 5.13 6.90
C GLU A 84 16.25 5.58 6.81
N ILE A 85 15.46 4.90 5.97
CA ILE A 85 14.02 5.17 5.86
C ILE A 85 13.34 4.89 7.19
N LYS A 86 13.62 3.74 7.81
CA LYS A 86 13.06 3.36 9.09
C LYS A 86 13.35 4.40 10.17
N SER A 87 14.60 4.84 10.29
CA SER A 87 15.00 5.90 11.21
C SER A 87 14.22 7.20 10.97
N ARG A 88 14.08 7.63 9.70
CA ARG A 88 13.34 8.85 9.35
C ARG A 88 11.85 8.72 9.68
N LEU A 89 11.22 7.58 9.42
CA LEU A 89 9.81 7.34 9.75
C LEU A 89 9.58 7.25 11.26
N CYS A 90 10.44 6.53 11.98
CA CYS A 90 10.33 6.38 13.44
C CYS A 90 10.61 7.68 14.21
N SER A 91 11.24 8.68 13.58
CA SER A 91 11.39 10.02 14.16
C SER A 91 10.07 10.81 14.26
N VAL A 92 9.06 10.45 13.44
CA VAL A 92 7.77 11.15 13.37
C VAL A 92 6.58 10.32 13.88
N LEU A 93 6.76 9.02 14.04
CA LEU A 93 5.74 8.09 14.54
C LEU A 93 5.75 8.04 16.08
N ALA A 94 4.57 8.02 16.66
CA ALA A 94 4.35 7.71 18.07
C ALA A 94 3.88 6.27 18.24
N SER A 95 4.16 5.65 19.39
CA SER A 95 3.68 4.30 19.71
C SER A 95 2.15 4.18 19.70
N SER A 96 1.45 5.29 19.92
CA SER A 96 -0.01 5.40 19.85
C SER A 96 -0.59 5.39 18.42
N ASP A 97 0.23 5.51 17.38
CA ASP A 97 -0.23 5.58 15.99
C ASP A 97 -0.63 4.19 15.48
N VAL A 98 -1.88 3.81 15.76
CA VAL A 98 -2.44 2.48 15.45
C VAL A 98 -3.38 2.47 14.25
N LEU A 99 -3.94 3.63 13.88
CA LEU A 99 -4.84 3.72 12.72
C LEU A 99 -4.03 4.04 11.45
N PRO A 100 -4.33 3.39 10.31
CA PRO A 100 -3.68 3.69 9.03
C PRO A 100 -3.70 5.16 8.65
N LEU A 101 -4.77 5.88 9.00
CA LEU A 101 -4.90 7.30 8.70
C LEU A 101 -3.95 8.15 9.57
N ASP A 102 -3.83 7.85 10.86
CA ASP A 102 -2.93 8.56 11.78
C ASP A 102 -1.48 8.38 11.33
N VAL A 103 -1.10 7.14 11.00
CA VAL A 103 0.20 6.82 10.42
C VAL A 103 0.43 7.60 9.12
N ALA A 104 -0.55 7.59 8.19
CA ALA A 104 -0.43 8.28 6.91
C ALA A 104 -0.19 9.78 7.08
N VAL A 105 -0.83 10.43 8.06
CA VAL A 105 -0.63 11.86 8.36
C VAL A 105 0.85 12.13 8.71
N LYS A 106 1.49 11.24 9.47
CA LYS A 106 2.87 11.40 9.95
C LYS A 106 3.92 11.08 8.90
N ILE A 107 3.75 9.97 8.17
CA ILE A 107 4.78 9.47 7.26
C ILE A 107 4.75 10.15 5.88
N THR A 108 3.61 10.75 5.49
CA THR A 108 3.49 11.31 4.14
C THR A 108 4.46 12.46 3.89
N PRO A 109 4.64 13.46 4.78
CA PRO A 109 5.62 14.51 4.56
C PRO A 109 7.07 14.01 4.35
N PRO A 110 7.67 13.19 5.24
CA PRO A 110 9.05 12.73 5.04
C PRO A 110 9.22 11.81 3.82
N LEU A 111 8.23 10.96 3.51
CA LEU A 111 8.28 10.14 2.29
C LEU A 111 8.13 10.99 1.02
N TYR A 112 7.35 12.07 1.07
CA TYR A 112 7.15 12.96 -0.07
C TYR A 112 8.42 13.76 -0.38
N GLU A 113 9.13 14.21 0.66
CA GLU A 113 10.46 14.82 0.53
C GLU A 113 11.44 13.85 -0.13
N LEU A 114 11.54 12.62 0.39
CA LEU A 114 12.39 11.57 -0.17
C LEU A 114 12.05 11.26 -1.64
N ALA A 115 10.76 11.24 -1.98
CA ALA A 115 10.33 10.99 -3.35
C ALA A 115 10.66 12.15 -4.31
N ASN A 116 10.85 13.37 -3.81
CA ASN A 116 11.35 14.49 -4.61
C ASN A 116 12.88 14.46 -4.76
N GLU A 117 13.59 13.97 -3.74
CA GLU A 117 15.05 13.83 -3.72
C GLU A 117 15.50 12.66 -4.61
N ASP A 118 14.87 11.48 -4.46
CA ASP A 118 15.16 10.26 -5.21
C ASP A 118 13.88 9.48 -5.56
N PRO A 119 13.25 9.78 -6.72
CA PRO A 119 12.05 9.10 -7.19
C PRO A 119 12.26 7.60 -7.49
N ASN A 120 13.50 7.14 -7.69
CA ASN A 120 13.78 5.74 -7.95
C ASN A 120 13.77 4.92 -6.66
N ARG A 121 14.15 5.55 -5.54
CA ARG A 121 14.10 4.95 -4.20
C ARG A 121 12.70 4.99 -3.63
N VAL A 122 12.02 6.14 -3.69
CA VAL A 122 10.64 6.30 -3.19
C VAL A 122 9.72 6.76 -4.34
N PRO A 123 8.88 5.87 -4.90
CA PRO A 123 7.96 6.28 -5.95
C PRO A 123 6.90 7.24 -5.39
N LYS A 124 6.75 8.39 -6.03
CA LYS A 124 5.80 9.46 -5.64
C LYS A 124 4.35 9.11 -6.02
N GLU A 125 3.85 8.00 -5.49
CA GLU A 125 2.54 7.43 -5.81
C GLU A 125 1.67 7.39 -4.53
N PRO A 126 0.47 8.00 -4.52
CA PRO A 126 -0.34 8.07 -3.30
C PRO A 126 -0.74 6.70 -2.73
N ILE A 127 -1.04 5.74 -3.62
CA ILE A 127 -1.38 4.36 -3.23
C ILE A 127 -0.21 3.66 -2.52
N PHE A 128 1.02 3.95 -2.93
CA PHE A 128 2.22 3.37 -2.33
C PHE A 128 2.37 3.82 -0.87
N PHE A 129 2.14 5.11 -0.60
CA PHE A 129 2.20 5.68 0.75
C PHE A 129 1.07 5.14 1.62
N ALA A 130 -0.13 4.98 1.06
CA ALA A 130 -1.27 4.39 1.75
C ALA A 130 -1.00 2.92 2.14
N VAL A 131 -0.35 2.14 1.28
CA VAL A 131 0.07 0.77 1.57
C VAL A 131 1.09 0.72 2.71
N ILE A 132 2.08 1.63 2.71
CA ILE A 132 3.05 1.74 3.80
C ILE A 132 2.35 2.05 5.12
N ALA A 133 1.47 3.05 5.12
CA ALA A 133 0.75 3.47 6.32
C ALA A 133 -0.09 2.34 6.91
N ARG A 134 -0.83 1.63 6.06
CA ARG A 134 -1.61 0.45 6.46
C ARG A 134 -0.73 -0.66 7.03
N LYS A 135 0.44 -0.89 6.46
CA LYS A 135 1.36 -1.93 6.93
C LYS A 135 1.94 -1.59 8.30
N ILE A 136 2.45 -0.37 8.50
CA ILE A 136 2.95 0.09 9.81
C ILE A 136 1.83 0.02 10.85
N ALA A 137 0.62 0.48 10.51
CA ALA A 137 -0.53 0.42 11.43
C ALA A 137 -0.90 -1.03 11.79
N LYS A 138 -0.86 -1.97 10.84
CA LYS A 138 -1.12 -3.40 11.07
C LYS A 138 -0.06 -4.05 11.96
N ASP A 139 1.21 -3.75 11.71
CA ASP A 139 2.33 -4.27 12.50
C ASP A 139 2.37 -3.58 13.90
N GLY A 140 1.85 -2.36 13.99
CA GLY A 140 1.92 -1.45 15.14
C GLY A 140 3.18 -0.59 15.07
N ALA A 141 3.04 0.74 15.22
CA ALA A 141 4.17 1.68 15.13
C ALA A 141 5.31 1.34 16.11
N GLU A 142 4.97 0.93 17.33
CA GLU A 142 5.95 0.49 18.34
C GLU A 142 6.74 -0.74 17.87
N ASN A 143 6.06 -1.76 17.35
CA ASN A 143 6.71 -2.97 16.87
C ASN A 143 7.57 -2.68 15.64
N TYR A 144 7.08 -1.86 14.72
CA TYR A 144 7.84 -1.45 13.54
C TYR A 144 9.13 -0.72 13.92
N CYS A 145 9.08 0.20 14.89
CA CYS A 145 10.26 0.98 15.26
C CYS A 145 11.27 0.24 16.13
N ASN A 146 10.84 -0.76 16.90
CA ASN A 146 11.70 -1.51 17.82
C ASN A 146 12.15 -2.88 17.32
N GLY A 147 11.54 -3.44 16.26
CA GLY A 147 11.90 -4.74 15.68
C GLY A 147 12.86 -4.62 14.50
#